data_AF-A0A4Q7IL60-F1
#
_entry.id   AF-A0A4Q7IL60-F1
#
_cell.length_a   1.000
_cell.length_b   1.000
_cell.length_c   1.000
_cell.angle_alpha   90.00
_cell.angle_beta   90.00
_cell.angle_gamma   90.00
#
_symmetry.space_group_name_H-M   'P 1'
#
loop_
_entity.id
_entity.type
_entity.pdbx_description
1 polymer ?
#
loop_
_entity_poly.entity_id
_entity_poly.type
_entity_poly.pdbx_seq_one_letter_code
_entity_poly.pdbx_strand_id
1 'polypeptide(L)'
;MNQAVLITKHDKAKCIANALAPLGFDVVESNAFDTDSLGTFAGDIERTLSPKEAALKKAKMACELFGAEFGLGSEGSFGNGPYPGIVNWNDEILCFYERATGQAIYATASGPFAISSIQVDSETCRDTLLKKLNHFQSQRWLLKFDEQVLKGLSSETLIETLADKQLTEALIEPDLRAMHCPLRQQMISKAAIDLANRLNAICPKCNAKNFVVKEAIAGLPCEQCGLATQQIKQHKYYCECCEHTELKNTEQTAADPYYCQLCNP
;
A
#
# COMPACT_ATOMS: atom_id res chain seq x y z
N MET A 1 -20.40 -17.72 -0.86
CA MET A 1 -19.28 -16.76 -0.95
C MET A 1 -18.70 -16.65 0.45
N ASN A 2 -17.39 -16.79 0.61
CA ASN A 2 -16.74 -16.76 1.92
C ASN A 2 -16.61 -15.31 2.39
N GLN A 3 -16.94 -15.00 3.64
CA GLN A 3 -16.81 -13.63 4.15
C GLN A 3 -15.39 -13.37 4.64
N ALA A 4 -14.77 -12.30 4.14
CA ALA A 4 -13.50 -11.77 4.61
C ALA A 4 -13.74 -10.41 5.29
N VAL A 5 -13.56 -10.37 6.62
CA VAL A 5 -13.89 -9.17 7.41
C VAL A 5 -12.69 -8.24 7.47
N LEU A 6 -12.88 -6.99 7.04
CA LEU A 6 -11.89 -5.92 7.13
C LEU A 6 -12.34 -4.93 8.22
N ILE A 7 -11.56 -4.83 9.30
CA ILE A 7 -11.77 -3.75 10.28
C ILE A 7 -11.02 -2.49 9.83
N THR A 8 -11.78 -1.43 9.57
CA THR A 8 -11.21 -0.13 9.20
C THR A 8 -12.26 0.98 9.34
N LYS A 9 -11.78 2.21 9.51
CA LYS A 9 -12.58 3.44 9.56
C LYS A 9 -12.56 4.24 8.25
N HIS A 10 -11.92 3.73 7.20
CA HIS A 10 -11.48 4.55 6.07
C HIS A 10 -11.98 4.09 4.69
N ASP A 11 -13.13 3.41 4.61
CA ASP A 11 -13.78 2.95 3.37
C ASP A 11 -12.82 2.24 2.39
N LYS A 12 -12.02 1.32 2.90
CA LYS A 12 -11.01 0.57 2.12
C LYS A 12 -11.60 -0.66 1.46
N ALA A 13 -12.73 -1.19 1.95
CA ALA A 13 -13.32 -2.42 1.41
C ALA A 13 -13.58 -2.34 -0.09
N LYS A 14 -14.06 -1.19 -0.59
CA LYS A 14 -14.29 -0.96 -2.04
C LYS A 14 -13.02 -1.12 -2.90
N CYS A 15 -11.84 -0.83 -2.35
CA CYS A 15 -10.57 -0.98 -3.05
C CYS A 15 -10.13 -2.45 -3.14
N ILE A 16 -10.61 -3.29 -2.22
CA ILE A 16 -10.15 -4.68 -2.05
C ILE A 16 -11.16 -5.66 -2.65
N ALA A 17 -12.46 -5.40 -2.49
CA ALA A 17 -13.55 -6.29 -2.87
C ALA A 17 -13.46 -6.79 -4.32
N ASN A 18 -13.20 -5.89 -5.28
CA ASN A 18 -13.15 -6.24 -6.69
C ASN A 18 -12.05 -7.28 -7.02
N ALA A 19 -10.92 -7.24 -6.32
CA ALA A 19 -9.83 -8.18 -6.55
C ALA A 19 -10.13 -9.56 -5.95
N LEU A 20 -10.90 -9.62 -4.86
CA LEU A 20 -11.17 -10.87 -4.14
C LEU A 20 -12.51 -11.53 -4.53
N ALA A 21 -13.46 -10.79 -5.11
CA ALA A 21 -14.74 -11.34 -5.54
C ALA A 21 -14.61 -12.53 -6.53
N PRO A 22 -13.71 -12.52 -7.53
CA PRO A 22 -13.51 -13.67 -8.42
C PRO A 22 -13.00 -14.93 -7.71
N LEU A 23 -12.39 -14.77 -6.54
CA LEU A 23 -11.93 -15.87 -5.68
C LEU A 23 -13.03 -16.41 -4.76
N GLY A 24 -14.25 -15.87 -4.86
CA GLY A 24 -15.38 -16.26 -4.04
C GLY A 24 -15.36 -15.64 -2.64
N PHE A 25 -14.62 -14.55 -2.43
CA PHE A 25 -14.65 -13.79 -1.18
C PHE A 25 -15.55 -12.55 -1.29
N ASP A 26 -16.40 -12.37 -0.28
CA ASP A 26 -17.15 -11.16 -0.04
C ASP A 26 -16.44 -10.34 1.05
N VAL A 27 -16.00 -9.13 0.72
CA VAL A 27 -15.25 -8.27 1.64
C VAL A 27 -16.21 -7.42 2.44
N VAL A 28 -16.35 -7.74 3.72
CA VAL A 28 -17.26 -7.04 4.64
C VAL A 28 -16.44 -6.06 5.47
N GLU A 29 -16.78 -4.78 5.37
CA GLU A 29 -16.16 -3.74 6.19
C GLU A 29 -16.86 -3.61 7.54
N SER A 30 -16.09 -3.41 8.60
CA SER A 30 -16.65 -3.01 9.88
C SER A 30 -15.86 -1.91 10.56
N ASN A 31 -16.62 -0.96 11.12
CA ASN A 31 -16.13 0.13 11.96
C ASN A 31 -16.24 -0.19 13.46
N ALA A 32 -16.65 -1.41 13.85
CA ALA A 32 -16.91 -1.75 15.25
C ALA A 32 -15.66 -1.73 16.15
N PHE A 33 -14.47 -1.68 15.55
CA PHE A 33 -13.21 -1.53 16.26
C PHE A 33 -12.53 -0.21 15.90
N ASP A 34 -12.07 0.49 16.93
CA ASP A 34 -11.24 1.67 16.75
C ASP A 34 -9.83 1.28 16.31
N THR A 35 -9.63 1.14 15.00
CA THR A 35 -8.31 0.85 14.42
C THR A 35 -7.29 1.97 14.61
N ASP A 36 -7.73 3.18 14.97
CA ASP A 36 -6.85 4.33 15.23
C ASP A 36 -6.12 4.16 16.57
N SER A 37 -6.63 3.32 17.47
CA SER A 37 -5.94 2.91 18.71
C SER A 37 -4.60 2.18 18.44
N LEU A 38 -4.35 1.75 17.21
CA LEU A 38 -3.08 1.15 16.78
C LEU A 38 -2.11 2.17 16.14
N GLY A 39 -2.48 3.46 16.14
CA GLY A 39 -1.71 4.57 15.58
C GLY A 39 -2.39 5.20 14.35
N THR A 40 -2.28 6.53 14.19
CA THR A 40 -2.99 7.27 13.12
C THR A 40 -2.06 7.87 12.07
N PHE A 41 -2.60 8.09 10.86
CA PHE A 41 -1.89 8.86 9.82
C PHE A 41 -1.81 10.35 10.14
N ALA A 42 -2.75 10.86 10.95
CA ALA A 42 -2.85 12.27 11.29
C ALA A 42 -1.93 12.69 12.45
N GLY A 43 -1.19 11.75 13.05
CA GLY A 43 -0.25 12.01 14.15
C GLY A 43 -0.86 12.08 15.55
N ASP A 44 -2.16 11.77 15.68
CA ASP A 44 -2.88 11.84 16.97
C ASP A 44 -2.45 10.71 17.95
N ILE A 45 -2.04 9.54 17.45
CA ILE A 45 -1.59 8.38 18.24
C ILE A 45 -0.31 7.80 17.62
N GLU A 46 0.73 7.62 18.44
CA GLU A 46 2.02 7.06 18.02
C GLU A 46 1.89 5.60 17.58
N ARG A 47 2.62 5.23 16.52
CA ARG A 47 2.65 3.88 15.98
C ARG A 47 3.72 3.05 16.68
N THR A 48 3.31 2.06 17.47
CA THR A 48 4.23 1.17 18.20
C THR A 48 4.51 -0.15 17.48
N LEU A 49 3.75 -0.46 16.42
CA LEU A 49 3.88 -1.70 15.63
C LEU A 49 4.39 -1.39 14.23
N SER A 50 5.14 -2.33 13.64
CA SER A 50 5.44 -2.25 12.21
C SER A 50 4.15 -2.36 11.37
N PRO A 51 4.12 -1.82 10.13
CA PRO A 51 2.95 -1.94 9.25
C PRO A 51 2.49 -3.39 9.06
N LYS A 52 3.43 -4.34 9.00
CA LYS A 52 3.16 -5.77 8.85
C LYS A 52 2.48 -6.35 10.09
N GLU A 53 2.99 -6.03 11.29
CA GLU A 53 2.42 -6.50 12.55
C GLU A 53 1.04 -5.89 12.82
N ALA A 54 0.87 -4.59 12.54
CA ALA A 54 -0.41 -3.91 12.66
C ALA A 54 -1.45 -4.50 11.70
N ALA A 55 -1.09 -4.77 10.45
CA ALA A 55 -1.97 -5.44 9.49
C ALA A 55 -2.37 -6.84 9.98
N LEU A 56 -1.43 -7.65 10.47
CA LEU A 56 -1.74 -8.98 11.02
C LEU A 56 -2.67 -8.88 12.24
N LYS A 57 -2.38 -7.96 13.17
CA LYS A 57 -3.20 -7.74 14.36
C LYS A 57 -4.63 -7.38 13.96
N LYS A 58 -4.80 -6.46 13.00
CA LYS A 58 -6.12 -6.09 12.47
C LYS A 58 -6.85 -7.28 11.86
N ALA A 59 -6.17 -8.08 11.04
CA ALA A 59 -6.77 -9.27 10.43
C ALA A 59 -7.24 -10.29 11.48
N LYS A 60 -6.41 -10.59 12.49
CA LYS A 60 -6.78 -11.49 13.59
C LYS A 60 -7.96 -10.96 14.40
N MET A 61 -7.94 -9.68 14.74
CA MET A 61 -9.02 -9.04 15.48
C MET A 61 -10.34 -9.06 14.70
N ALA A 62 -10.31 -8.92 13.37
CA ALA A 62 -11.49 -9.07 12.53
C ALA A 62 -12.11 -10.47 12.66
N CYS A 63 -11.29 -11.53 12.65
CA CYS A 63 -11.78 -12.89 12.91
C CYS A 63 -12.36 -13.06 14.32
N GLU A 64 -11.68 -12.50 15.34
CA GLU A 64 -12.09 -12.64 16.75
C GLU A 64 -13.41 -11.93 17.04
N LEU A 65 -13.54 -10.66 16.63
CA LEU A 65 -14.71 -9.82 16.93
C LEU A 65 -15.99 -10.30 16.24
N PHE A 66 -15.85 -10.86 15.03
CA PHE A 66 -16.99 -11.23 14.19
C PHE A 66 -17.20 -12.74 14.09
N GLY A 67 -16.37 -13.54 14.76
CA GLY A 67 -16.38 -15.00 14.61
C GLY A 67 -16.09 -15.48 13.18
N ALA A 68 -15.51 -14.62 12.33
CA ALA A 68 -15.27 -14.91 10.93
C ALA A 68 -14.08 -15.86 10.72
N GLU A 69 -14.14 -16.66 9.66
CA GLU A 69 -13.05 -17.56 9.26
C GLU A 69 -11.88 -16.77 8.65
N PHE A 70 -12.19 -15.70 7.90
CA PHE A 70 -11.21 -14.91 7.18
C PHE A 70 -11.20 -13.46 7.66
N GLY A 71 -10.01 -12.95 7.94
CA GLY A 71 -9.78 -11.59 8.39
C GLY A 71 -8.84 -10.86 7.45
N LEU A 72 -9.11 -9.58 7.23
CA LEU A 72 -8.29 -8.67 6.46
C LEU A 72 -7.75 -7.55 7.35
N GLY A 73 -6.47 -7.25 7.18
CA GLY A 73 -5.83 -6.08 7.75
C GLY A 73 -5.17 -5.26 6.65
N SER A 74 -5.20 -3.93 6.80
CA SER A 74 -4.60 -3.00 5.85
C SER A 74 -3.84 -1.91 6.58
N GLU A 75 -2.59 -1.72 6.21
CA GLU A 75 -1.75 -0.61 6.64
C GLU A 75 -1.09 0.09 5.47
N GLY A 76 -0.71 1.34 5.69
CA GLY A 76 0.11 2.07 4.73
C GLY A 76 1.12 2.98 5.41
N SER A 77 2.17 3.34 4.70
CA SER A 77 3.18 4.29 5.14
C SER A 77 3.60 5.19 4.00
N PHE A 78 4.05 6.39 4.34
CA PHE A 78 4.54 7.36 3.37
C PHE A 78 5.98 7.75 3.70
N GLY A 79 6.82 7.92 2.67
CA GLY A 79 8.17 8.51 2.78
C GLY A 79 9.35 7.53 2.66
N ASN A 80 9.13 6.21 2.66
CA ASN A 80 10.20 5.18 2.63
C ASN A 80 10.71 4.85 1.21
N GLY A 81 10.70 5.83 0.29
CA GLY A 81 11.05 5.61 -1.11
C GLY A 81 12.55 5.50 -1.38
N PRO A 82 12.96 5.13 -2.61
CA PRO A 82 14.36 5.01 -3.01
C PRO A 82 15.14 6.34 -2.95
N TYR A 83 14.43 7.47 -2.93
CA TYR A 83 15.00 8.81 -2.82
C TYR A 83 14.27 9.62 -1.72
N PRO A 84 14.56 9.35 -0.43
CA PRO A 84 13.91 10.03 0.69
C PRO A 84 14.08 11.55 0.61
N GLY A 85 13.02 12.31 0.87
CA GLY A 85 13.01 13.78 0.81
C GLY A 85 12.89 14.38 -0.60
N ILE A 86 13.09 13.60 -1.66
CA ILE A 86 12.92 14.04 -3.06
C ILE A 86 11.58 13.54 -3.60
N VAL A 87 11.27 12.27 -3.39
CA VAL A 87 10.04 11.64 -3.90
C VAL A 87 9.22 11.11 -2.73
N ASN A 88 8.01 11.65 -2.57
CA ASN A 88 7.03 11.03 -1.69
C ASN A 88 6.70 9.64 -2.21
N TRP A 89 6.69 8.67 -1.31
CA TRP A 89 6.52 7.27 -1.65
C TRP A 89 5.40 6.69 -0.82
N ASN A 90 4.49 5.95 -1.44
CA ASN A 90 3.39 5.28 -0.76
C ASN A 90 3.66 3.77 -0.75
N ASP A 91 3.66 3.16 0.43
CA ASP A 91 3.68 1.71 0.63
C ASP A 91 2.36 1.28 1.25
N GLU A 92 1.69 0.32 0.64
CA GLU A 92 0.48 -0.31 1.18
C GLU A 92 0.74 -1.80 1.39
N ILE A 93 0.29 -2.31 2.54
CA ILE A 93 0.33 -3.72 2.90
C ILE A 93 -1.08 -4.20 3.24
N LEU A 94 -1.44 -5.36 2.70
CA LEU A 94 -2.62 -6.12 3.09
C LEU A 94 -2.18 -7.43 3.74
N CYS A 95 -2.91 -7.83 4.78
CA CYS A 95 -2.78 -9.14 5.41
C CYS A 95 -4.12 -9.86 5.29
N PHE A 96 -4.10 -11.06 4.71
CA PHE A 96 -5.21 -12.02 4.73
C PHE A 96 -4.89 -13.11 5.75
N TYR A 97 -5.75 -13.29 6.72
CA TYR A 97 -5.60 -14.27 7.79
C TYR A 97 -6.72 -15.30 7.72
N GLU A 98 -6.36 -16.57 7.79
CA GLU A 98 -7.29 -17.70 7.86
C GLU A 98 -7.22 -18.32 9.25
N ARG A 99 -8.33 -18.25 9.98
CA ARG A 99 -8.39 -18.67 11.39
C ARG A 99 -8.17 -20.17 11.56
N ALA A 100 -8.72 -20.99 10.66
CA ALA A 100 -8.67 -22.45 10.76
C ALA A 100 -7.23 -23.00 10.69
N THR A 101 -6.38 -22.38 9.87
CA THR A 101 -5.00 -22.81 9.64
C THR A 101 -3.99 -21.95 10.41
N GLY A 102 -4.40 -20.78 10.88
CA GLY A 102 -3.50 -19.77 11.44
C GLY A 102 -2.61 -19.10 10.40
N GLN A 103 -2.84 -19.35 9.11
CA GLN A 103 -2.03 -18.82 8.03
C GLN A 103 -2.26 -17.31 7.84
N ALA A 104 -1.17 -16.56 7.64
CA ALA A 104 -1.20 -15.15 7.28
C ALA A 104 -0.46 -14.93 5.96
N ILE A 105 -1.18 -14.40 4.97
CA ILE A 105 -0.65 -14.07 3.65
C ILE A 105 -0.56 -12.55 3.54
N TYR A 106 0.62 -12.06 3.19
CA TYR A 106 0.87 -10.63 3.04
C TYR A 106 1.01 -10.28 1.57
N ALA A 107 0.41 -9.15 1.19
CA ALA A 107 0.50 -8.59 -0.14
C ALA A 107 0.86 -7.11 -0.04
N THR A 108 1.59 -6.60 -1.02
CA THR A 108 2.13 -5.23 -0.97
C THR A 108 2.02 -4.54 -2.31
N ALA A 109 1.86 -3.22 -2.28
CA ALA A 109 2.08 -2.37 -3.43
C ALA A 109 2.74 -1.07 -2.99
N SER A 110 3.72 -0.63 -3.77
CA SER A 110 4.54 0.52 -3.44
C SER A 110 4.79 1.36 -4.69
N GLY A 111 4.92 2.68 -4.53
CA GLY A 111 5.22 3.55 -5.66
C GLY A 111 5.26 5.04 -5.31
N PRO A 112 5.63 5.87 -6.29
CA PRO A 112 5.69 7.32 -6.11
C PRO A 112 4.30 7.90 -5.83
N PHE A 113 4.27 8.93 -4.99
CA PHE A 113 3.07 9.66 -4.60
C PHE A 113 3.24 11.14 -4.93
N ALA A 114 2.39 11.66 -5.81
CA ALA A 114 2.61 12.96 -6.44
C ALA A 114 2.21 14.18 -5.60
N ILE A 115 1.54 13.98 -4.46
CA ILE A 115 0.99 15.09 -3.66
C ILE A 115 1.96 15.39 -2.51
N SER A 116 2.27 16.68 -2.33
CA SER A 116 3.12 17.19 -1.26
C SER A 116 2.39 18.24 -0.43
N SER A 117 2.95 18.55 0.74
CA SER A 117 2.48 19.66 1.57
C SER A 117 2.74 21.01 0.90
N ILE A 118 1.96 22.01 1.29
CA ILE A 118 2.06 23.38 0.81
C ILE A 118 2.11 24.30 2.03
N GLN A 119 3.18 25.08 2.15
CA GLN A 119 3.26 26.16 3.13
C GLN A 119 2.44 27.35 2.62
N VAL A 120 1.62 27.91 3.49
CA VAL A 120 0.92 29.17 3.28
C VAL A 120 1.66 30.25 4.06
N ASP A 121 1.95 31.34 3.36
CA ASP A 121 2.60 32.55 3.87
C ASP A 121 1.90 33.81 3.30
N SER A 122 2.39 35.00 3.67
CA SER A 122 1.84 36.28 3.20
C SER A 122 1.95 36.51 1.68
N GLU A 123 2.80 35.75 0.98
CA GLU A 123 3.00 35.86 -0.48
C GLU A 123 2.14 34.85 -1.26
N THR A 124 1.46 33.94 -0.55
CA THR A 124 0.67 32.88 -1.16
C THR A 124 -0.56 33.43 -1.88
N CYS A 125 -0.51 33.42 -3.21
CA CYS A 125 -1.63 33.84 -4.06
C CYS A 125 -2.77 32.80 -4.08
N ARG A 126 -3.99 33.25 -3.74
CA ARG A 126 -5.23 32.43 -3.71
C ARG A 126 -5.46 31.65 -5.01
N ASP A 127 -5.39 32.30 -6.16
CA ASP A 127 -5.71 31.67 -7.44
C ASP A 127 -4.68 30.60 -7.83
N THR A 128 -3.40 30.86 -7.53
CA THR A 128 -2.31 29.90 -7.73
C THR A 128 -2.49 28.68 -6.82
N LEU A 129 -2.85 28.90 -5.56
CA LEU A 129 -3.11 27.83 -4.61
C LEU A 129 -4.30 26.98 -5.05
N LEU A 130 -5.44 27.61 -5.37
CA LEU A 130 -6.63 26.91 -5.84
C LEU A 130 -6.35 26.09 -7.11
N LYS A 131 -5.59 26.65 -8.06
CA LYS A 131 -5.18 25.91 -9.27
C LYS A 131 -4.33 24.67 -8.95
N LYS A 132 -3.41 24.76 -7.99
CA LYS A 132 -2.61 23.60 -7.53
C LYS A 132 -3.50 22.54 -6.89
N LEU A 133 -4.38 22.94 -5.97
CA LEU A 133 -5.27 22.02 -5.25
C LEU A 133 -6.24 21.33 -6.23
N ASN A 134 -6.78 22.07 -7.20
CA ASN A 134 -7.72 21.56 -8.21
C ASN A 134 -7.09 20.62 -9.24
N HIS A 135 -5.76 20.49 -9.28
CA HIS A 135 -5.14 19.38 -10.00
C HIS A 135 -5.53 18.02 -9.39
N PHE A 136 -5.92 18.00 -8.11
CA PHE A 136 -6.32 16.82 -7.36
C PHE A 136 -7.78 16.94 -6.86
N GLN A 137 -8.74 17.07 -7.78
CA GLN A 137 -10.15 17.42 -7.49
C GLN A 137 -10.86 16.56 -6.41
N SER A 138 -10.46 15.30 -6.25
CA SER A 138 -11.05 14.38 -5.26
C SER A 138 -10.18 14.16 -4.02
N GLN A 139 -9.03 14.82 -3.94
CA GLN A 139 -8.19 14.84 -2.74
C GLN A 139 -8.83 15.76 -1.70
N ARG A 140 -8.85 15.31 -0.43
CA ARG A 140 -9.11 16.20 0.70
C ARG A 140 -7.83 16.63 1.40
N TRP A 141 -7.90 17.71 2.15
CA TRP A 141 -6.73 18.35 2.73
C TRP A 141 -6.86 18.47 4.24
N LEU A 142 -5.70 18.42 4.89
CA LEU A 142 -5.52 18.87 6.26
C LEU A 142 -5.06 20.32 6.22
N LEU A 143 -5.63 21.16 7.09
CA LEU A 143 -5.18 22.53 7.30
C LEU A 143 -4.70 22.66 8.75
N LYS A 144 -3.42 22.95 8.92
CA LYS A 144 -2.75 23.09 10.22
C LYS A 144 -2.37 24.55 10.47
N PHE A 145 -2.80 25.13 11.59
CA PHE A 145 -2.51 26.51 12.01
C PHE A 145 -2.77 26.62 13.51
N ASP A 146 -2.04 27.46 14.25
CA ASP A 146 -2.28 27.75 15.68
C ASP A 146 -2.61 26.50 16.54
N GLU A 147 -1.81 25.45 16.40
CA GLU A 147 -2.00 24.11 17.03
C GLU A 147 -3.29 23.36 16.65
N GLN A 148 -4.14 23.93 15.80
CA GLN A 148 -5.35 23.32 15.26
C GLN A 148 -5.05 22.52 14.00
N VAL A 149 -5.82 21.44 13.82
CA VAL A 149 -5.79 20.62 12.60
C VAL A 149 -7.23 20.40 12.12
N LEU A 150 -7.60 21.05 11.04
CA LEU A 150 -8.85 20.79 10.34
C LEU A 150 -8.62 19.68 9.31
N LYS A 151 -9.49 18.66 9.29
CA LYS A 151 -9.29 17.43 8.52
C LYS A 151 -10.40 17.27 7.46
N GLY A 152 -10.08 16.65 6.31
CA GLY A 152 -11.09 16.31 5.29
C GLY A 152 -11.63 17.46 4.45
N LEU A 153 -10.92 18.59 4.36
CA LEU A 153 -11.38 19.77 3.62
C LEU A 153 -11.34 19.57 2.10
N SER A 154 -12.34 20.04 1.35
CA SER A 154 -12.17 20.20 -0.10
C SER A 154 -11.24 21.38 -0.41
N SER A 155 -10.79 21.49 -1.64
CA SER A 155 -10.02 22.65 -2.11
C SER A 155 -10.79 23.97 -1.86
N GLU A 156 -12.09 23.98 -2.11
CA GLU A 156 -12.96 25.15 -1.94
C GLU A 156 -13.09 25.53 -0.47
N THR A 157 -13.51 24.56 0.38
CA THR A 157 -13.67 24.80 1.83
C THR A 157 -12.34 25.22 2.48
N LEU A 158 -11.21 24.68 2.01
CA LEU A 158 -9.90 25.08 2.50
C LEU A 158 -9.60 26.54 2.20
N ILE A 159 -9.83 26.99 0.96
CA ILE A 159 -9.60 28.38 0.55
C ILE A 159 -10.54 29.35 1.29
N GLU A 160 -11.81 28.97 1.44
CA GLU A 160 -12.78 29.74 2.24
C GLU A 160 -12.31 29.86 3.69
N THR A 161 -11.87 28.75 4.30
CA THR A 161 -11.37 28.75 5.68
C THR A 161 -10.15 29.64 5.88
N LEU A 162 -9.20 29.62 4.94
CA LEU A 162 -8.02 30.51 4.98
C LEU A 162 -8.44 31.99 4.96
N ALA A 163 -9.41 32.35 4.11
CA ALA A 163 -9.90 33.72 3.98
C ALA A 163 -10.70 34.17 5.20
N ASP A 164 -11.65 33.35 5.67
CA ASP A 164 -12.53 33.69 6.80
C ASP A 164 -11.75 33.87 8.11
N LYS A 165 -10.75 33.02 8.33
CA LYS A 165 -9.87 33.09 9.50
C LYS A 165 -8.70 34.06 9.31
N GLN A 166 -8.55 34.66 8.12
CA GLN A 166 -7.46 35.56 7.77
C GLN A 166 -6.07 34.96 8.10
N LEU A 167 -5.90 33.66 7.82
CA LEU A 167 -4.66 32.94 8.14
C LEU A 167 -3.56 33.35 7.17
N THR A 168 -2.51 33.97 7.70
CA THR A 168 -1.31 34.34 6.95
C THR A 168 -0.19 33.32 7.07
N GLU A 169 -0.28 32.39 8.02
CA GLU A 169 0.65 31.28 8.22
C GLU A 169 -0.13 30.00 8.48
N ALA A 170 0.04 29.00 7.61
CA ALA A 170 -0.58 27.69 7.78
C ALA A 170 0.20 26.63 6.98
N LEU A 171 -0.01 25.37 7.34
CA LEU A 171 0.49 24.23 6.57
C LEU A 171 -0.70 23.44 6.02
N ILE A 172 -0.71 23.25 4.71
CA ILE A 172 -1.67 22.40 4.02
C ILE A 172 -0.99 21.05 3.74
N GLU A 173 -1.60 19.96 4.16
CA GLU A 173 -1.11 18.60 3.88
C GLU A 173 -2.18 17.76 3.18
N PRO A 174 -1.79 16.80 2.34
CA PRO A 174 -2.75 15.84 1.82
C PRO A 174 -3.38 15.05 2.98
N ASP A 175 -4.69 14.95 2.99
CA ASP A 175 -5.37 14.02 3.86
C ASP A 175 -5.21 12.59 3.32
N LEU A 176 -4.27 11.86 3.92
CA LEU A 176 -3.89 10.53 3.45
C LEU A 176 -4.87 9.43 3.87
N ARG A 177 -5.96 9.74 4.58
CA ARG A 177 -6.99 8.74 4.91
C ARG A 177 -7.59 8.19 3.60
N ALA A 178 -7.78 6.88 3.51
CA ALA A 178 -8.10 6.24 2.23
C ALA A 178 -9.38 6.81 1.58
N MET A 179 -10.45 7.07 2.35
CA MET A 179 -11.67 7.73 1.86
C MET A 179 -11.46 9.14 1.24
N HIS A 180 -10.34 9.79 1.55
CA HIS A 180 -10.00 11.15 1.15
C HIS A 180 -8.87 11.24 0.11
N CYS A 181 -8.22 10.12 -0.22
CA CYS A 181 -7.05 10.09 -1.07
C CYS A 181 -7.21 9.08 -2.22
N PRO A 182 -7.68 9.52 -3.41
CA PRO A 182 -7.86 8.65 -4.57
C PRO A 182 -6.58 7.94 -5.03
N LEU A 183 -5.43 8.63 -5.01
CA LEU A 183 -4.15 8.01 -5.38
C LEU A 183 -3.74 6.89 -4.42
N ARG A 184 -4.04 7.07 -3.12
CA ARG A 184 -3.84 6.02 -2.13
C ARG A 184 -4.79 4.85 -2.37
N GLN A 185 -6.07 5.10 -2.66
CA GLN A 185 -7.04 4.05 -3.01
C GLN A 185 -6.55 3.19 -4.19
N GLN A 186 -5.97 3.80 -5.23
CA GLN A 186 -5.36 3.07 -6.34
C GLN A 186 -4.20 2.16 -5.89
N MET A 187 -3.37 2.62 -4.95
CA MET A 187 -2.29 1.80 -4.40
C MET A 187 -2.82 0.62 -3.57
N ILE A 188 -3.87 0.85 -2.76
CA ILE A 188 -4.56 -0.22 -2.02
C ILE A 188 -5.12 -1.26 -2.99
N SER A 189 -5.73 -0.82 -4.10
CA SER A 189 -6.21 -1.73 -5.14
C SER A 189 -5.09 -2.56 -5.77
N LYS A 190 -3.90 -1.99 -5.98
CA LYS A 190 -2.73 -2.75 -6.45
C LYS A 190 -2.29 -3.80 -5.43
N ALA A 191 -2.27 -3.47 -4.14
CA ALA A 191 -1.98 -4.44 -3.09
C ALA A 191 -3.05 -5.55 -3.03
N ALA A 192 -4.32 -5.23 -3.32
CA ALA A 192 -5.40 -6.19 -3.41
C ALA A 192 -5.24 -7.14 -4.61
N ILE A 193 -4.75 -6.64 -5.75
CA ILE A 193 -4.39 -7.48 -6.91
C ILE A 193 -3.23 -8.43 -6.57
N ASP A 194 -2.18 -7.93 -5.90
CA ASP A 194 -1.09 -8.80 -5.41
C ASP A 194 -1.63 -9.88 -4.45
N LEU A 195 -2.57 -9.51 -3.56
CA LEU A 195 -3.21 -10.47 -2.66
C LEU A 195 -3.98 -11.55 -3.43
N ALA A 196 -4.79 -11.16 -4.42
CA ALA A 196 -5.53 -12.09 -5.24
C ALA A 196 -4.59 -13.07 -5.99
N ASN A 197 -3.47 -12.56 -6.53
CA ASN A 197 -2.45 -13.39 -7.17
C ASN A 197 -1.85 -14.41 -6.20
N ARG A 198 -1.52 -13.99 -4.98
CA ARG A 198 -0.96 -14.88 -3.93
C ARG A 198 -1.96 -15.94 -3.47
N LEU A 199 -3.24 -15.60 -3.36
CA LEU A 199 -4.29 -16.54 -2.99
C LEU A 199 -4.54 -17.59 -4.10
N ASN A 200 -4.37 -17.22 -5.36
CA ASN A 200 -4.41 -18.14 -6.51
C ASN A 200 -3.14 -18.96 -6.71
N ALA A 201 -2.01 -18.52 -6.14
CA ALA A 201 -0.74 -19.20 -6.28
C ALA A 201 -0.68 -20.42 -5.34
N ILE A 202 -1.11 -21.56 -5.85
CA ILE A 202 -1.22 -22.82 -5.10
C ILE A 202 0.07 -23.65 -5.22
N CYS A 203 0.52 -24.20 -4.09
CA CYS A 203 1.64 -25.13 -4.05
C CYS A 203 1.26 -26.47 -4.73
N PRO A 204 2.02 -26.94 -5.72
CA PRO A 204 1.70 -28.18 -6.44
C PRO A 204 1.84 -29.45 -5.59
N LYS A 205 2.45 -29.36 -4.39
CA LYS A 205 2.64 -30.52 -3.50
C LYS A 205 1.60 -30.64 -2.39
N CYS A 206 1.18 -29.54 -1.79
CA CYS A 206 0.27 -29.56 -0.64
C CYS A 206 -1.01 -28.73 -0.82
N ASN A 207 -1.17 -28.09 -1.99
CA ASN A 207 -2.28 -27.19 -2.30
C ASN A 207 -2.41 -25.96 -1.39
N ALA A 208 -1.40 -25.65 -0.57
CA ALA A 208 -1.39 -24.42 0.21
C ALA A 208 -1.27 -23.18 -0.71
N LYS A 209 -1.94 -22.09 -0.33
CA LYS A 209 -1.86 -20.79 -1.00
C LYS A 209 -0.50 -20.13 -0.78
N ASN A 210 -0.22 -19.03 -1.49
CA ASN A 210 1.00 -18.21 -1.38
C ASN A 210 2.28 -18.92 -1.87
N PHE A 211 2.17 -19.85 -2.84
CA PHE A 211 3.32 -20.43 -3.54
C PHE A 211 3.83 -19.47 -4.62
N VAL A 212 4.55 -18.45 -4.18
CA VAL A 212 5.05 -17.36 -5.02
C VAL A 212 6.59 -17.28 -5.00
N VAL A 213 7.15 -16.42 -5.85
CA VAL A 213 8.58 -16.13 -5.85
C VAL A 213 9.00 -15.55 -4.49
N LYS A 214 10.01 -16.17 -3.87
CA LYS A 214 10.66 -15.66 -2.64
C LYS A 214 12.07 -15.16 -2.89
N GLU A 215 12.69 -15.59 -3.98
CA GLU A 215 14.07 -15.23 -4.33
C GLU A 215 14.20 -15.14 -5.85
N ALA A 216 14.81 -14.04 -6.31
CA ALA A 216 15.19 -13.84 -7.71
C ALA A 216 16.71 -14.08 -7.83
N ILE A 217 17.09 -15.04 -8.65
CA ILE A 217 18.48 -15.49 -8.79
C ILE A 217 19.05 -14.88 -10.06
N ALA A 218 20.05 -14.01 -9.89
CA ALA A 218 20.80 -13.39 -10.97
C ALA A 218 21.72 -14.40 -11.69
N GLY A 219 22.33 -13.97 -12.80
CA GLY A 219 23.33 -14.75 -13.53
C GLY A 219 22.92 -15.10 -14.95
N LEU A 220 22.01 -14.34 -15.56
CA LEU A 220 21.66 -14.50 -16.96
C LEU A 220 22.91 -14.18 -17.82
N PRO A 221 23.35 -15.08 -18.72
CA PRO A 221 24.59 -14.90 -19.46
C PRO A 221 24.45 -13.79 -20.49
N CYS A 222 25.41 -12.86 -20.54
CA CYS A 222 25.46 -11.80 -21.54
C CYS A 222 25.48 -12.39 -22.95
N GLU A 223 24.64 -11.90 -23.85
CA GLU A 223 24.57 -12.41 -25.23
C GLU A 223 25.86 -12.19 -26.03
N GLN A 224 26.67 -11.19 -25.66
CA GLN A 224 27.91 -10.86 -26.37
C GLN A 224 29.15 -11.58 -25.81
N CYS A 225 29.36 -11.54 -24.49
CA CYS A 225 30.58 -12.08 -23.88
C CYS A 225 30.36 -13.35 -23.04
N GLY A 226 29.12 -13.77 -22.80
CA GLY A 226 28.78 -14.94 -22.01
C GLY A 226 28.92 -14.77 -20.49
N LEU A 227 29.42 -13.61 -20.00
CA LEU A 227 29.55 -13.36 -18.55
C LEU A 227 28.18 -13.40 -17.87
N ALA A 228 28.09 -14.06 -16.71
CA ALA A 228 26.90 -14.03 -15.86
C ALA A 228 26.65 -12.61 -15.34
N THR A 229 25.49 -12.03 -15.67
CA THR A 229 25.13 -10.65 -15.32
C THR A 229 24.27 -10.58 -14.04
N GLN A 230 23.97 -9.36 -13.57
CA GLN A 230 23.01 -9.15 -12.49
C GLN A 230 21.55 -9.30 -12.93
N GLN A 231 21.31 -9.52 -14.23
CA GLN A 231 19.95 -9.77 -14.73
C GLN A 231 19.46 -11.14 -14.25
N ILE A 232 18.16 -11.20 -13.94
CA ILE A 232 17.54 -12.37 -13.32
C ILE A 232 17.49 -13.53 -14.32
N LYS A 233 18.06 -14.65 -13.89
CA LYS A 233 18.08 -15.92 -14.64
C LYS A 233 16.93 -16.82 -14.22
N GLN A 234 16.66 -16.89 -12.92
CA GLN A 234 15.69 -17.81 -12.36
C GLN A 234 14.91 -17.18 -11.22
N HIS A 235 13.69 -17.63 -11.03
CA HIS A 235 12.87 -17.35 -9.87
C HIS A 235 12.72 -18.62 -9.04
N LYS A 236 12.95 -18.51 -7.74
CA LYS A 236 12.70 -19.57 -6.77
C LYS A 236 11.36 -19.33 -6.09
N TYR A 237 10.44 -20.24 -6.38
CA TYR A 237 9.15 -20.36 -5.71
C TYR A 237 9.32 -21.20 -4.46
N TYR A 238 8.60 -20.86 -3.39
CA TYR A 238 8.69 -21.57 -2.11
C TYR A 238 7.34 -21.63 -1.40
N CYS A 239 7.05 -22.78 -0.80
CA CYS A 239 5.87 -23.02 0.01
C CYS A 239 6.21 -22.97 1.50
N GLU A 240 5.58 -22.06 2.25
CA GLU A 240 5.76 -21.95 3.71
C GLU A 240 5.10 -23.10 4.49
N CYS A 241 4.21 -23.89 3.86
CA CYS A 241 3.50 -24.99 4.52
C CYS A 241 4.24 -26.33 4.47
N CYS A 242 4.88 -26.66 3.34
CA CYS A 242 5.54 -27.96 3.14
C CYS A 242 7.00 -27.84 2.69
N GLU A 243 7.54 -26.62 2.68
CA GLU A 243 8.92 -26.30 2.30
C GLU A 243 9.30 -26.64 0.85
N HIS A 244 8.34 -27.04 0.01
CA HIS A 244 8.57 -27.31 -1.40
C HIS A 244 9.10 -26.08 -2.13
N THR A 245 10.12 -26.29 -2.97
CA THR A 245 10.74 -25.25 -3.80
C THR A 245 10.71 -25.62 -5.27
N GLU A 246 10.53 -24.63 -6.14
CA GLU A 246 10.72 -24.77 -7.59
C GLU A 246 11.57 -23.63 -8.14
N LEU A 247 12.57 -23.98 -8.95
CA LEU A 247 13.32 -23.03 -9.76
C LEU A 247 12.71 -22.97 -11.15
N LYS A 248 12.32 -21.76 -11.59
CA LYS A 248 11.83 -21.51 -12.94
C LYS A 248 12.73 -20.49 -13.61
N ASN A 249 13.22 -20.80 -14.80
CA ASN A 249 13.96 -19.83 -15.60
C ASN A 249 13.05 -18.66 -15.96
N THR A 250 13.63 -17.48 -16.11
CA THR A 250 12.95 -16.37 -16.78
C THR A 250 12.74 -16.72 -18.26
N GLU A 251 11.81 -16.04 -18.93
CA GLU A 251 11.60 -16.22 -20.37
C GLU A 251 12.83 -15.77 -21.18
N GLN A 252 13.59 -14.82 -20.63
CA GLN A 252 14.85 -14.37 -21.20
C GLN A 252 15.93 -15.43 -20.98
N THR A 253 16.64 -15.78 -22.06
CA THR A 253 17.73 -16.77 -22.03
C THR A 253 19.12 -16.14 -22.11
N ALA A 254 19.20 -14.87 -22.52
CA ALA A 254 20.43 -14.09 -22.59
C ALA A 254 20.19 -12.67 -22.08
N ALA A 255 21.24 -12.09 -21.50
CA ALA A 255 21.27 -10.76 -20.92
C ALA A 255 21.71 -9.73 -21.95
N ASP A 256 21.01 -8.59 -21.98
CA ASP A 256 21.39 -7.42 -22.77
C ASP A 256 22.80 -6.93 -22.36
N PRO A 257 23.75 -6.79 -23.31
CA PRO A 257 25.12 -6.34 -23.03
C PRO A 257 25.17 -4.95 -22.39
N TYR A 258 24.14 -4.12 -22.55
CA TYR A 258 24.01 -2.81 -21.92
C TYR A 258 24.10 -2.89 -20.38
N TYR A 259 23.66 -3.99 -19.77
CA TYR A 259 23.74 -4.19 -18.31
C TYR A 259 24.87 -5.14 -17.88
N CYS A 260 25.77 -5.50 -18.79
CA CYS A 260 26.89 -6.41 -18.51
C CYS A 260 28.10 -5.62 -17.98
N GLN A 261 28.59 -5.97 -16.79
CA GLN A 261 29.75 -5.28 -16.18
C GLN A 261 31.07 -5.44 -16.97
N LEU A 262 31.11 -6.31 -17.98
CA LEU A 262 32.29 -6.49 -18.86
C LEU A 262 32.11 -5.77 -20.21
N CYS A 263 30.93 -5.83 -20.82
CA CYS A 263 30.66 -5.15 -22.10
C CYS A 263 30.38 -3.65 -21.92
N ASN A 264 29.76 -3.28 -20.80
CA ASN A 264 29.45 -1.91 -20.40
C ASN A 264 29.78 -1.72 -18.91
N PRO A 265 31.09 -1.57 -18.57
CA PRO A 265 31.56 -1.40 -17.20
C PRO A 265 31.09 -0.10 -16.54
#